data_AF-A0A7S2CZ26-F1
#
_entry.id   AF-A0A7S2CZ26-F1
#
_cell.length_a   1.000
_cell.length_b   1.000
_cell.length_c   1.000
_cell.angle_alpha   90.00
_cell.angle_beta   90.00
_cell.angle_gamma   90.00
#
_symmetry.space_group_name_H-M   'P 1'
#
loop_
_entity.id
_entity.type
_entity.pdbx_description
1 polymer ?
#
loop_
_entity_poly.entity_id
_entity_poly.type
_entity_poly.pdbx_seq_one_letter_code
_entity_poly.pdbx_strand_id
1 'polypeptide(L)'
;MGAIVAYEIMKYIEINGYQNPNLPIAFLVADCPAPHLFQAGYKPYEAEDWNARLSKYSAEVQGRVTGCAGLMRTYKYSHPKAQSALHIPIRALSHAGEALAPKSSLEEWSRYAVKEDFEIVEVGEAKENKAYIAGQGYGQQPEQKVIETIEATIQKFDRWHEDAKLPDIGDIDGPIPEQVDVVIVGAGISGTYQAAEIVKSGKTCICLDRYHKIGGVWEFYGNDYSRVNTSEIGYRIRDKTGTWTRPNEDHTPKRDILQDIYTVVKEGCYGCVRCNINVEKVDKKPDGTYEVHVKNKKTGKENTIKAGTVSFHVNRRIGKRREVDWDNSKAFAGNICYGYGNEVKDLDFWDKEVIVVG
;
A
#
# COMPACT_ATOMS: atom_id res chain seq x y z
N MET A 1 -22.76 -12.25 11.49
CA MET A 1 -23.11 -12.54 10.09
C MET A 1 -22.11 -11.99 9.08
N GLY A 2 -21.62 -10.75 9.23
CA GLY A 2 -20.62 -10.18 8.31
C GLY A 2 -19.39 -11.07 8.10
N ALA A 3 -18.87 -11.68 9.18
CA ALA A 3 -17.80 -12.67 9.10
C ALA A 3 -18.17 -13.89 8.23
N ILE A 4 -19.34 -14.50 8.42
CA ILE A 4 -19.76 -15.66 7.60
C ILE A 4 -19.88 -15.27 6.12
N VAL A 5 -20.49 -14.12 5.82
CA VAL A 5 -20.61 -13.64 4.44
C VAL A 5 -19.24 -13.40 3.82
N ALA A 6 -18.34 -12.73 4.54
CA ALA A 6 -16.98 -12.50 4.08
C ALA A 6 -16.21 -13.82 3.83
N TYR A 7 -16.32 -14.79 4.74
CA TYR A 7 -15.76 -16.13 4.56
C TYR A 7 -16.29 -16.82 3.29
N GLU A 8 -17.62 -16.83 3.08
CA GLU A 8 -18.23 -17.46 1.89
C GLU A 8 -17.81 -16.77 0.59
N ILE A 9 -17.70 -15.44 0.59
CA ILE A 9 -17.21 -14.67 -0.58
C ILE A 9 -15.75 -15.03 -0.87
N MET A 10 -14.88 -15.05 0.14
CA MET A 10 -13.47 -15.43 -0.05
C MET A 10 -13.33 -16.86 -0.57
N LYS A 11 -14.13 -17.80 -0.05
CA LYS A 11 -14.16 -19.17 -0.56
C LYS A 11 -14.66 -19.29 -1.98
N TYR A 12 -15.70 -18.55 -2.32
CA TYR A 12 -16.17 -18.50 -3.70
C TYR A 12 -15.08 -17.98 -4.64
N ILE A 13 -14.33 -16.95 -4.25
CA ILE A 13 -13.20 -16.42 -5.01
C ILE A 13 -12.09 -17.48 -5.17
N GLU A 14 -11.68 -18.13 -4.08
CA GLU A 14 -10.65 -19.18 -4.09
C GLU A 14 -11.04 -20.38 -4.98
N ILE A 15 -12.24 -20.93 -4.81
CA ILE A 15 -12.72 -22.14 -5.53
C ILE A 15 -12.80 -21.90 -7.04
N ASN A 16 -13.24 -20.70 -7.44
CA ASN A 16 -13.35 -20.34 -8.86
C ASN A 16 -12.02 -19.86 -9.45
N GLY A 17 -10.93 -19.88 -8.68
CA GLY A 17 -9.61 -19.42 -9.12
C GLY A 17 -9.59 -17.94 -9.52
N TYR A 18 -10.52 -17.14 -9.01
CA TYR A 18 -10.54 -15.71 -9.30
C TYR A 18 -9.34 -15.05 -8.64
N GLN A 19 -8.42 -14.58 -9.47
CA GLN A 19 -7.30 -13.78 -8.99
C GLN A 19 -7.80 -12.36 -8.73
N ASN A 20 -7.84 -11.96 -7.46
CA ASN A 20 -8.23 -10.61 -7.09
C ASN A 20 -7.03 -9.84 -6.49
N PRO A 21 -6.64 -8.69 -7.08
CA PRO A 21 -5.73 -7.71 -6.46
C PRO A 21 -5.98 -7.41 -4.98
N ASN A 22 -7.25 -7.34 -4.61
CA ASN A 22 -7.71 -6.80 -3.34
C ASN A 22 -8.10 -7.90 -2.34
N LEU A 23 -7.49 -9.09 -2.45
CA LEU A 23 -7.70 -10.09 -1.41
C LEU A 23 -7.17 -9.54 -0.06
N PRO A 24 -7.98 -9.62 1.01
CA PRO A 24 -7.60 -9.08 2.30
C PRO A 24 -6.35 -9.79 2.82
N ILE A 25 -5.41 -9.03 3.39
CA ILE A 25 -4.15 -9.55 3.96
C ILE A 25 -4.36 -10.34 5.25
N ALA A 26 -5.52 -10.19 5.88
CA ALA A 26 -6.00 -11.01 6.98
C ALA A 26 -7.51 -10.90 7.12
N PHE A 27 -8.09 -11.88 7.80
CA PHE A 27 -9.51 -11.92 8.08
C PHE A 27 -9.78 -11.71 9.56
N LEU A 28 -10.44 -10.59 9.89
CA LEU A 28 -10.87 -10.27 11.25
C LEU A 28 -12.28 -10.79 11.49
N VAL A 29 -12.47 -11.54 12.56
CA VAL A 29 -13.80 -12.00 13.01
C VAL A 29 -14.03 -11.55 14.44
N ALA A 30 -15.19 -10.94 14.72
CA ALA A 30 -15.53 -10.48 16.07
C ALA A 30 -16.79 -11.19 16.57
N ASP A 31 -16.68 -11.87 17.71
CA ASP A 31 -17.76 -12.61 18.41
C ASP A 31 -18.66 -13.46 17.49
N CYS A 32 -18.10 -13.98 16.40
CA CYS A 32 -18.84 -14.79 15.44
C CYS A 32 -18.36 -16.23 15.56
N PRO A 33 -19.24 -17.22 15.81
CA PRO A 33 -18.84 -18.61 15.81
C PRO A 33 -18.24 -19.01 14.46
N ALA A 34 -17.37 -20.03 14.47
CA ALA A 34 -16.84 -20.62 13.24
C ALA A 34 -17.97 -21.07 12.29
N PRO A 35 -17.75 -21.07 10.96
CA PRO A 35 -18.81 -21.32 9.98
C PRO A 35 -19.64 -22.59 10.24
N HIS A 36 -18.99 -23.72 10.57
CA HIS A 36 -19.69 -24.97 10.87
C HIS A 36 -20.50 -24.95 12.18
N LEU A 37 -20.21 -24.02 13.09
CA LEU A 37 -20.91 -23.85 14.36
C LEU A 37 -21.97 -22.76 14.31
N PHE A 38 -21.97 -21.91 13.27
CA PHE A 38 -22.80 -20.72 13.20
C PHE A 38 -24.29 -21.01 13.42
N GLN A 39 -24.83 -22.04 12.75
CA GLN A 39 -26.24 -22.39 12.86
C GLN A 39 -26.63 -22.87 14.27
N ALA A 40 -25.73 -23.60 14.95
CA ALA A 40 -25.98 -24.16 16.27
C ALA A 40 -25.73 -23.15 17.40
N GLY A 41 -24.67 -22.34 17.27
CA GLY A 41 -24.17 -21.47 18.32
C GLY A 41 -24.64 -20.00 18.24
N TYR A 42 -24.98 -19.50 17.05
CA TYR A 42 -25.39 -18.10 16.89
C TYR A 42 -26.90 -17.96 16.81
N LYS A 43 -27.52 -17.70 17.97
CA LYS A 43 -28.97 -17.59 18.09
C LYS A 43 -29.43 -16.33 18.81
N PRO A 44 -29.04 -15.12 18.34
CA PRO A 44 -29.44 -13.87 18.99
C PRO A 44 -30.97 -13.70 19.05
N TYR A 45 -31.70 -14.31 18.11
CA TYR A 45 -33.16 -14.31 18.06
C TYR A 45 -33.84 -15.21 19.11
N GLU A 46 -33.11 -16.14 19.74
CA GLU A 46 -33.59 -16.94 20.87
C GLU A 46 -33.16 -16.32 22.21
N ALA A 47 -32.02 -15.63 22.23
CA ALA A 47 -31.42 -15.09 23.45
C ALA A 47 -31.94 -13.68 23.83
N GLU A 48 -32.46 -12.92 22.87
CA GLU A 48 -32.94 -11.56 23.11
C GLU A 48 -34.43 -11.41 22.73
N ASP A 49 -35.16 -10.54 23.43
CA ASP A 49 -36.54 -10.18 23.07
C ASP A 49 -36.54 -9.25 21.84
N TRP A 50 -36.33 -9.85 20.67
CA TRP A 50 -36.26 -9.14 19.40
C TRP A 50 -37.57 -8.43 19.08
N ASN A 51 -38.72 -9.01 19.45
CA ASN A 51 -40.02 -8.40 19.22
C ASN A 51 -40.15 -7.09 20.00
N ALA A 52 -39.74 -7.07 21.28
CA ALA A 52 -39.75 -5.85 22.08
C ALA A 52 -38.70 -4.83 21.64
N ARG A 53 -37.54 -5.25 21.14
CA ARG A 53 -36.51 -4.34 20.62
C ARG A 53 -36.90 -3.73 19.28
N LEU A 54 -37.46 -4.53 18.37
CA LEU A 54 -37.83 -4.13 17.01
C LEU A 54 -39.10 -3.29 16.96
N SER A 55 -40.00 -3.43 17.93
CA SER A 55 -41.25 -2.64 18.01
C SER A 55 -41.03 -1.13 18.07
N LYS A 56 -39.83 -0.69 18.45
CA LYS A 56 -39.42 0.73 18.49
C LYS A 56 -39.08 1.31 17.12
N TYR A 57 -38.94 0.47 16.09
CA TYR A 57 -38.55 0.87 14.73
C TYR A 57 -39.73 0.77 13.76
N SER A 58 -39.59 1.38 12.57
CA SER A 58 -40.62 1.34 11.53
C SER A 58 -40.83 -0.08 10.97
N ALA A 59 -42.02 -0.38 10.45
CA ALA A 59 -42.35 -1.67 9.85
C ALA A 59 -41.39 -2.08 8.73
N GLU A 60 -40.88 -1.11 7.95
CA GLU A 60 -39.87 -1.34 6.93
C GLU A 60 -38.56 -1.89 7.52
N VAL A 61 -38.05 -1.25 8.58
CA VAL A 61 -36.84 -1.69 9.28
C VAL A 61 -37.05 -3.06 9.92
N GLN A 62 -38.21 -3.27 10.55
CA GLN A 62 -38.57 -4.58 11.12
C GLN A 62 -38.58 -5.68 10.04
N GLY A 63 -39.14 -5.41 8.87
CA GLY A 63 -39.18 -6.34 7.74
C GLY A 63 -37.78 -6.67 7.21
N ARG A 64 -36.90 -5.67 7.06
CA ARG A 64 -35.50 -5.86 6.65
C ARG A 64 -34.74 -6.74 7.65
N VAL A 65 -34.84 -6.43 8.95
CA VAL A 65 -34.15 -7.17 10.01
C VAL A 65 -34.66 -8.62 10.08
N THR A 66 -35.98 -8.82 9.97
CA THR A 66 -36.60 -10.15 9.94
C THR A 66 -36.12 -10.96 8.72
N GLY A 67 -36.01 -10.32 7.55
CA GLY A 67 -35.46 -10.94 6.34
C GLY A 67 -34.01 -11.40 6.53
N CYS A 68 -33.14 -10.53 7.09
CA CYS A 68 -31.76 -10.90 7.42
C CYS A 68 -31.68 -12.05 8.43
N ALA A 69 -32.54 -12.06 9.46
CA ALA A 69 -32.63 -13.15 10.42
C ALA A 69 -33.11 -14.46 9.78
N GLY A 70 -34.05 -14.39 8.83
CA GLY A 70 -34.48 -15.52 8.03
C GLY A 70 -33.31 -16.15 7.25
N LEU A 71 -32.48 -15.31 6.59
CA LEU A 71 -31.27 -15.77 5.90
C LEU A 71 -30.24 -16.41 6.86
N MET A 72 -30.09 -15.87 8.07
CA MET A 72 -29.19 -16.48 9.09
C MET A 72 -29.64 -17.90 9.47
N ARG A 73 -30.95 -18.13 9.60
CA ARG A 73 -31.52 -19.42 9.99
C ARG A 73 -31.36 -20.50 8.92
N THR A 74 -31.28 -20.10 7.65
CA THR A 74 -31.15 -21.02 6.51
C THR A 74 -29.70 -21.31 6.13
N TYR A 75 -28.72 -20.60 6.71
CA TYR A 75 -27.31 -20.86 6.46
C TYR A 75 -26.94 -22.31 6.82
N LYS A 76 -26.33 -23.01 5.87
CA LYS A 76 -25.80 -24.35 6.03
C LYS A 76 -24.37 -24.37 5.53
N TYR A 77 -23.45 -24.70 6.41
CA TYR A 77 -22.05 -24.89 6.05
C TYR A 77 -21.90 -26.11 5.13
N SER A 78 -21.28 -25.93 3.97
CA SER A 78 -21.20 -26.95 2.92
C SER A 78 -19.78 -27.24 2.42
N HIS A 79 -18.76 -26.55 2.94
CA HIS A 79 -17.38 -26.74 2.49
C HIS A 79 -16.78 -28.03 3.07
N PRO A 80 -16.16 -28.91 2.25
CA PRO A 80 -15.43 -30.06 2.75
C PRO A 80 -14.28 -29.63 3.67
N LYS A 81 -13.98 -30.43 4.70
CA LYS A 81 -12.89 -30.14 5.67
C LYS A 81 -11.52 -29.92 4.99
N ALA A 82 -11.27 -30.59 3.87
CA ALA A 82 -10.02 -30.43 3.11
C ALA A 82 -9.91 -29.09 2.37
N GLN A 83 -11.02 -28.36 2.21
CA GLN A 83 -11.11 -27.10 1.45
C GLN A 83 -11.62 -25.94 2.31
N SER A 84 -11.68 -26.11 3.63
CA SER A 84 -12.24 -25.10 4.53
C SER A 84 -11.26 -23.98 4.89
N ALA A 85 -9.95 -24.23 4.84
CA ALA A 85 -8.93 -23.26 5.21
C ALA A 85 -8.79 -22.14 4.18
N LEU A 86 -8.84 -20.89 4.61
CA LEU A 86 -8.50 -19.72 3.80
C LEU A 86 -6.98 -19.64 3.62
N HIS A 87 -6.53 -19.01 2.53
CA HIS A 87 -5.11 -18.75 2.29
C HIS A 87 -4.55 -17.53 3.03
N ILE A 88 -5.33 -16.97 3.96
CA ILE A 88 -4.99 -15.77 4.70
C ILE A 88 -5.06 -16.02 6.21
N PRO A 89 -4.33 -15.24 7.01
CA PRO A 89 -4.39 -15.28 8.47
C PRO A 89 -5.79 -14.95 8.97
N ILE A 90 -6.15 -15.49 10.14
CA ILE A 90 -7.39 -15.14 10.84
C ILE A 90 -7.05 -14.56 12.20
N ARG A 91 -7.68 -13.44 12.58
CA ARG A 91 -7.63 -12.89 13.94
C ARG A 91 -9.05 -12.85 14.49
N ALA A 92 -9.29 -13.60 15.55
CA ALA A 92 -10.58 -13.66 16.22
C ALA A 92 -10.59 -12.71 17.42
N LEU A 93 -11.33 -11.61 17.29
CA LEU A 93 -11.58 -10.66 18.38
C LEU A 93 -12.57 -11.30 19.36
N SER A 94 -12.15 -11.38 20.62
CA SER A 94 -12.95 -11.91 21.73
C SER A 94 -13.15 -10.81 22.77
N HIS A 95 -14.40 -10.46 23.05
CA HIS A 95 -14.73 -9.53 24.13
C HIS A 95 -14.86 -10.25 25.46
N ALA A 96 -14.43 -9.59 26.54
CA ALA A 96 -14.77 -10.03 27.89
C ALA A 96 -16.27 -9.80 28.19
N GLY A 97 -16.90 -10.75 28.87
CA GLY A 97 -18.30 -10.66 29.30
C GLY A 97 -19.31 -11.30 28.34
N GLU A 98 -20.34 -10.55 27.93
CA GLU A 98 -21.44 -11.01 27.07
C GLU A 98 -21.06 -11.07 25.59
N ALA A 99 -20.04 -11.86 25.25
CA ALA A 99 -19.70 -12.13 23.86
C ALA A 99 -20.83 -12.91 23.15
N LEU A 100 -21.12 -12.56 21.89
CA LEU A 100 -22.12 -13.26 21.08
C LEU A 100 -21.73 -14.71 20.73
N ALA A 101 -20.44 -15.05 20.87
CA ALA A 101 -19.91 -16.39 20.74
C ALA A 101 -18.97 -16.70 21.91
N PRO A 102 -19.05 -17.90 22.51
CA PRO A 102 -18.08 -18.29 23.52
C PRO A 102 -16.69 -18.42 22.90
N LYS A 103 -15.64 -18.15 23.70
CA LYS A 103 -14.23 -18.26 23.28
C LYS A 103 -13.92 -19.60 22.60
N SER A 104 -14.47 -20.70 23.08
CA SER A 104 -14.33 -22.03 22.46
C SER A 104 -14.87 -22.12 21.03
N SER A 105 -15.93 -21.36 20.70
CA SER A 105 -16.42 -21.27 19.31
C SER A 105 -15.56 -20.34 18.44
N LEU A 106 -14.83 -19.40 19.04
CA LEU A 106 -13.86 -18.57 18.34
C LEU A 106 -12.57 -19.35 18.06
N GLU A 107 -12.09 -20.16 18.99
CA GLU A 107 -10.92 -21.05 18.83
C GLU A 107 -11.07 -21.98 17.62
N GLU A 108 -12.30 -22.35 17.29
CA GLU A 108 -12.66 -23.20 16.15
C GLU A 108 -12.41 -22.54 14.79
N TRP A 109 -12.22 -21.21 14.73
CA TRP A 109 -11.73 -20.52 13.53
C TRP A 109 -10.30 -20.93 13.17
N SER A 110 -9.50 -21.44 14.10
CA SER A 110 -8.16 -21.98 13.81
C SER A 110 -8.15 -23.03 12.70
N ARG A 111 -9.23 -23.82 12.56
CA ARG A 111 -9.41 -24.82 11.49
C ARG A 111 -9.53 -24.22 10.09
N TYR A 112 -9.84 -22.93 10.03
CA TYR A 112 -10.06 -22.17 8.79
C TYR A 112 -8.89 -21.26 8.46
N ALA A 113 -7.92 -21.10 9.36
CA ALA A 113 -6.72 -20.32 9.08
C ALA A 113 -5.73 -21.13 8.25
N VAL A 114 -4.90 -20.44 7.48
CA VAL A 114 -3.68 -21.05 6.93
C VAL A 114 -2.78 -21.50 8.10
N LYS A 115 -2.08 -22.63 7.90
CA LYS A 115 -1.37 -23.39 8.96
C LYS A 115 -0.65 -22.47 9.96
N GLU A 116 -1.02 -22.61 11.24
CA GLU A 116 -0.40 -21.92 12.39
C GLU A 116 -0.55 -20.38 12.41
N ASP A 117 -1.50 -19.82 11.67
CA ASP A 117 -1.68 -18.37 11.55
C ASP A 117 -3.04 -17.87 12.04
N PHE A 118 -3.43 -18.38 13.21
CA PHE A 118 -4.60 -17.99 13.95
C PHE A 118 -4.21 -17.37 15.29
N GLU A 119 -4.91 -16.31 15.66
CA GLU A 119 -4.73 -15.65 16.95
C GLU A 119 -6.09 -15.21 17.49
N ILE A 120 -6.30 -15.40 18.80
CA ILE A 120 -7.39 -14.76 19.52
C ILE A 120 -6.85 -13.46 20.11
N VAL A 121 -7.52 -12.37 19.76
CA VAL A 121 -7.19 -11.04 20.26
C VAL A 121 -8.25 -10.67 21.28
N GLU A 122 -7.84 -10.60 22.54
CA GLU A 122 -8.72 -10.13 23.61
C GLU A 122 -8.83 -8.61 23.52
N VAL A 123 -10.06 -8.14 23.33
CA VAL A 123 -10.43 -6.73 23.22
C VAL A 123 -11.26 -6.34 24.45
N GLY A 124 -11.43 -5.03 24.68
CA GLY A 124 -12.07 -4.51 25.89
C GLY A 124 -13.51 -5.00 26.12
N GLU A 125 -14.10 -4.64 27.26
CA GLU A 125 -15.48 -5.02 27.56
C GLU A 125 -16.45 -4.40 26.54
N ALA A 126 -17.28 -5.24 25.90
CA ALA A 126 -18.28 -4.80 24.92
C ALA A 126 -19.27 -3.75 25.48
N LYS A 127 -19.45 -3.71 26.81
CA LYS A 127 -20.35 -2.80 27.53
C LYS A 127 -19.78 -1.40 27.77
N GLU A 128 -18.48 -1.21 27.60
CA GLU A 128 -17.83 0.09 27.76
C GLU A 128 -17.59 0.79 26.41
N ASN A 129 -17.59 0.02 25.32
CA ASN A 129 -17.44 0.53 23.98
C ASN A 129 -18.79 1.02 23.41
N LYS A 130 -19.09 2.31 23.61
CA LYS A 130 -20.33 2.96 23.12
C LYS A 130 -20.55 2.76 21.62
N ALA A 131 -19.50 2.69 20.80
CA ALA A 131 -19.61 2.46 19.36
C ALA A 131 -20.03 1.02 19.02
N TYR A 132 -19.59 0.04 19.81
CA TYR A 132 -20.06 -1.34 19.70
C TYR A 132 -21.55 -1.45 20.05
N ILE A 133 -21.96 -0.85 21.18
CA ILE A 133 -23.35 -0.82 21.65
C ILE A 133 -24.27 -0.08 20.66
N ALA A 134 -23.78 0.99 20.04
CA ALA A 134 -24.52 1.77 19.04
C ALA A 134 -24.59 1.09 17.67
N GLY A 135 -23.96 -0.08 17.48
CA GLY A 135 -23.89 -0.78 16.19
C GLY A 135 -23.05 -0.05 15.14
N GLN A 136 -22.25 0.94 15.54
CA GLN A 136 -21.32 1.67 14.69
C GLN A 136 -20.04 0.86 14.42
N GLY A 137 -19.74 -0.11 15.31
CA GLY A 137 -18.64 -1.06 15.18
C GLY A 137 -17.25 -0.42 15.18
N TYR A 138 -16.22 -1.25 15.03
CA TYR A 138 -14.82 -0.81 15.00
C TYR A 138 -14.45 0.07 13.80
N GLY A 139 -15.32 0.19 12.80
CA GLY A 139 -15.08 1.04 11.63
C GLY A 139 -15.10 2.54 11.95
N GLN A 140 -15.81 2.96 13.00
CA GLN A 140 -15.90 4.38 13.40
C GLN A 140 -15.04 4.72 14.61
N GLN A 141 -14.84 3.78 15.53
CA GLN A 141 -14.01 3.93 16.73
C GLN A 141 -13.27 2.62 17.03
N PRO A 142 -12.20 2.29 16.27
CA PRO A 142 -11.44 1.08 16.50
C PRO A 142 -10.74 1.15 17.86
N GLU A 143 -10.78 0.06 18.62
CA GLU A 143 -9.97 -0.05 19.84
C GLU A 143 -8.49 -0.12 19.47
N GLN A 144 -7.63 0.46 20.31
CA GLN A 144 -6.19 0.49 20.09
C GLN A 144 -5.63 -0.91 19.83
N LYS A 145 -6.12 -1.94 20.55
CA LYS A 145 -5.67 -3.31 20.36
C LYS A 145 -6.01 -3.89 18.98
N VAL A 146 -7.14 -3.47 18.41
CA VAL A 146 -7.54 -3.84 17.04
C VAL A 146 -6.63 -3.18 16.03
N ILE A 147 -6.30 -1.90 16.23
CA ILE A 147 -5.34 -1.16 15.39
C ILE A 147 -3.97 -1.84 15.43
N GLU A 148 -3.44 -2.09 16.63
CA GLU A 148 -2.15 -2.77 16.83
C GLU A 148 -2.13 -4.16 16.18
N THR A 149 -3.23 -4.92 16.28
CA THR A 149 -3.36 -6.23 15.64
C THR A 149 -3.33 -6.10 14.13
N ILE A 150 -4.08 -5.15 13.58
CA ILE A 150 -4.07 -4.86 12.15
C ILE A 150 -2.65 -4.52 11.75
N GLU A 151 -2.02 -3.53 12.37
CA GLU A 151 -0.64 -3.10 12.09
C GLU A 151 0.36 -4.24 12.15
N ALA A 152 0.36 -5.03 13.24
CA ALA A 152 1.26 -6.18 13.40
C ALA A 152 1.01 -7.25 12.33
N THR A 153 -0.25 -7.45 11.93
CA THR A 153 -0.60 -8.36 10.84
C THR A 153 -0.15 -7.81 9.49
N ILE A 154 -0.36 -6.51 9.23
CA ILE A 154 0.15 -5.84 8.04
C ILE A 154 1.68 -5.99 7.98
N GLN A 155 2.39 -5.82 9.10
CA GLN A 155 3.84 -5.97 9.19
C GLN A 155 4.30 -7.42 9.01
N LYS A 156 3.64 -8.39 9.64
CA LYS A 156 3.98 -9.82 9.53
C LYS A 156 3.81 -10.34 8.11
N PHE A 157 2.75 -9.91 7.43
CA PHE A 157 2.51 -10.22 6.01
C PHE A 157 2.97 -9.10 5.10
N ASP A 158 3.73 -8.13 5.64
CA ASP A 158 4.36 -7.14 4.80
C ASP A 158 5.36 -7.92 3.98
N ARG A 159 5.21 -7.82 2.66
CA ARG A 159 6.11 -8.51 1.71
C ARG A 159 7.54 -8.00 1.82
N TRP A 160 7.71 -6.92 2.58
CA TRP A 160 8.92 -6.19 2.78
C TRP A 160 9.15 -6.12 4.28
N HIS A 161 9.86 -7.12 4.82
CA HIS A 161 10.46 -7.02 6.16
C HIS A 161 11.31 -5.74 6.24
N GLU A 162 11.52 -5.18 7.43
CA GLU A 162 12.29 -3.92 7.67
C GLU A 162 13.69 -3.90 7.00
N ASP A 163 14.20 -5.07 6.59
CA ASP A 163 15.46 -5.27 5.86
C ASP A 163 15.34 -5.33 4.32
N ALA A 164 14.19 -5.01 3.72
CA ALA A 164 14.02 -4.95 2.26
C ALA A 164 14.80 -3.76 1.66
N LYS A 165 16.13 -3.88 1.66
CA LYS A 165 17.04 -2.94 1.03
C LYS A 165 16.70 -2.89 -0.45
N LEU A 166 16.57 -1.66 -0.95
CA LEU A 166 16.47 -1.43 -2.38
C LEU A 166 17.64 -2.15 -3.09
N PRO A 167 17.40 -2.73 -4.28
CA PRO A 167 18.43 -3.42 -5.04
C PRO A 167 19.69 -2.58 -5.18
N ASP A 168 20.86 -3.19 -4.99
CA ASP A 168 22.11 -2.52 -5.35
C ASP A 168 22.16 -2.26 -6.86
N ILE A 169 22.45 -1.01 -7.22
CA ILE A 169 22.50 -0.50 -8.59
C ILE A 169 23.91 -0.06 -9.01
N GLY A 170 24.91 -0.30 -8.14
CA GLY A 170 26.29 0.12 -8.33
C GLY A 170 26.58 1.51 -7.79
N ASP A 171 27.80 1.99 -8.04
CA ASP A 171 28.29 3.26 -7.51
C ASP A 171 27.66 4.48 -8.21
N ILE A 172 26.73 5.12 -7.51
CA ILE A 172 26.05 6.33 -7.98
C ILE A 172 26.93 7.59 -7.89
N ASP A 173 28.06 7.54 -7.19
CA ASP A 173 29.04 8.62 -7.08
C ASP A 173 30.31 8.32 -7.92
N GLY A 174 30.29 7.25 -8.70
CA GLY A 174 31.42 6.78 -9.50
C GLY A 174 31.83 7.75 -10.62
N PRO A 175 32.89 7.40 -11.38
CA PRO A 175 33.40 8.27 -12.44
C PRO A 175 32.36 8.49 -13.54
N ILE A 176 32.36 9.69 -14.11
CA ILE A 176 31.57 10.05 -15.29
C ILE A 176 32.42 9.72 -16.53
N PRO A 177 31.91 8.94 -17.50
CA PRO A 177 32.65 8.64 -18.72
C PRO A 177 32.83 9.89 -19.59
N GLU A 178 33.96 9.99 -20.28
CA GLU A 178 34.24 11.09 -21.22
C GLU A 178 33.39 10.98 -22.50
N GLN A 179 33.00 9.76 -22.88
CA GLN A 179 32.22 9.48 -24.08
C GLN A 179 31.25 8.31 -23.87
N VAL A 180 30.03 8.44 -24.40
CA VAL A 180 29.00 7.39 -24.46
C VAL A 180 28.17 7.53 -25.74
N ASP A 181 27.40 6.51 -26.12
CA ASP A 181 26.46 6.64 -27.23
C ASP A 181 25.27 7.53 -26.83
N VAL A 182 24.75 7.37 -25.60
CA VAL A 182 23.57 8.09 -25.12
C VAL A 182 23.77 8.66 -23.71
N VAL A 183 23.51 9.95 -23.55
CA VAL A 183 23.33 10.57 -22.23
C VAL A 183 21.83 10.67 -21.92
N ILE A 184 21.43 10.16 -20.76
CA ILE A 184 20.05 10.19 -20.27
C ILE A 184 19.99 11.16 -19.08
N VAL A 185 19.09 12.15 -19.15
CA VAL A 185 18.95 13.19 -18.12
C VAL A 185 17.68 12.95 -17.31
N GLY A 186 17.84 12.55 -16.05
CA GLY A 186 16.78 12.21 -15.09
C GLY A 186 16.67 10.71 -14.84
N ALA A 187 16.78 10.28 -13.59
CA ALA A 187 16.72 8.89 -13.14
C ALA A 187 15.40 8.55 -12.43
N GLY A 188 14.28 9.04 -12.99
CA GLY A 188 12.94 8.54 -12.67
C GLY A 188 12.58 7.33 -13.55
N ILE A 189 11.31 6.89 -13.49
CA ILE A 189 10.78 5.73 -14.23
C ILE A 189 11.25 5.70 -15.69
N SER A 190 10.98 6.76 -16.45
CA SER A 190 11.25 6.79 -17.89
C SER A 190 12.74 6.74 -18.21
N GLY A 191 13.57 7.42 -17.41
CA GLY A 191 15.01 7.49 -17.65
C GLY A 191 15.73 6.19 -17.31
N THR A 192 15.39 5.55 -16.19
CA THR A 192 15.96 4.25 -15.82
C THR A 192 15.52 3.15 -16.78
N TYR A 193 14.25 3.14 -17.20
CA TYR A 193 13.76 2.21 -18.21
C TYR A 193 14.47 2.40 -19.56
N GLN A 194 14.60 3.65 -20.02
CA GLN A 194 15.34 3.89 -21.28
C GLN A 194 16.80 3.50 -21.17
N ALA A 195 17.46 3.72 -20.03
CA ALA A 195 18.85 3.28 -19.83
C ALA A 195 18.98 1.76 -19.99
N ALA A 196 18.08 0.99 -19.38
CA ALA A 196 18.05 -0.47 -19.53
C ALA A 196 17.85 -0.90 -21.00
N GLU A 197 16.91 -0.28 -21.73
CA GLU A 197 16.67 -0.62 -23.13
C GLU A 197 17.83 -0.21 -24.06
N ILE A 198 18.52 0.90 -23.78
CA ILE A 198 19.72 1.31 -24.53
C ILE A 198 20.86 0.31 -24.31
N VAL A 199 21.13 -0.10 -23.07
CA VAL A 199 22.14 -1.12 -22.76
C VAL A 199 21.80 -2.45 -23.42
N LYS A 200 20.53 -2.87 -23.36
CA LYS A 200 20.01 -4.08 -24.02
C LYS A 200 20.19 -4.05 -25.54
N SER A 201 20.17 -2.86 -26.15
CA SER A 201 20.45 -2.68 -27.58
C SER A 201 21.95 -2.74 -27.95
N GLY A 202 22.83 -3.00 -26.98
CA GLY A 202 24.28 -3.08 -27.18
C GLY A 202 24.98 -1.72 -27.22
N LYS A 203 24.33 -0.65 -26.76
CA LYS A 203 24.88 0.71 -26.73
C LYS A 203 25.32 1.12 -25.33
N THR A 204 26.31 1.99 -25.26
CA THR A 204 26.77 2.59 -24.01
C THR A 204 25.88 3.77 -23.61
N CYS A 205 25.57 3.89 -22.33
CA CYS A 205 24.87 5.08 -21.83
C CYS A 205 25.28 5.45 -20.41
N ILE A 206 25.02 6.70 -20.06
CA ILE A 206 25.04 7.16 -18.68
C ILE A 206 23.72 7.87 -18.36
N CYS A 207 23.12 7.52 -17.24
CA CYS A 207 21.92 8.17 -16.70
C CYS A 207 22.32 9.09 -15.55
N LEU A 208 21.98 10.38 -15.66
CA LEU A 208 22.42 11.43 -14.75
C LEU A 208 21.22 12.01 -14.02
N ASP A 209 21.27 12.08 -12.70
CA ASP A 209 20.28 12.78 -11.88
C ASP A 209 20.92 13.82 -10.98
N ARG A 210 20.26 14.97 -10.85
CA ARG A 210 20.70 16.09 -10.01
C ARG A 210 20.49 15.83 -8.52
N TYR A 211 19.68 14.85 -8.16
CA TYR A 211 19.41 14.49 -6.78
C TYR A 211 20.33 13.36 -6.31
N HIS A 212 20.33 13.11 -5.01
CA HIS A 212 21.26 12.19 -4.36
C HIS A 212 20.86 10.71 -4.47
N LYS A 213 19.71 10.41 -5.09
CA LYS A 213 19.14 9.09 -5.32
C LYS A 213 18.34 9.06 -6.61
N ILE A 214 17.99 7.87 -7.08
CA ILE A 214 17.07 7.65 -8.19
C ILE A 214 15.62 7.52 -7.69
N GLY A 215 14.65 7.62 -8.59
CA GLY A 215 13.22 7.45 -8.30
C GLY A 215 12.35 8.61 -8.77
N GLY A 216 12.96 9.76 -9.08
CA GLY A 216 12.25 10.93 -9.61
C GLY A 216 11.12 11.40 -8.69
N VAL A 217 9.91 11.54 -9.24
CA VAL A 217 8.71 11.97 -8.49
C VAL A 217 8.48 11.10 -7.26
N TRP A 218 8.66 9.79 -7.39
CA TRP A 218 8.36 8.87 -6.30
C TRP A 218 9.29 9.06 -5.11
N GLU A 219 10.57 9.29 -5.34
CA GLU A 219 11.54 9.52 -4.26
C GLU A 219 11.37 10.91 -3.63
N PHE A 220 11.25 11.96 -4.46
CA PHE A 220 11.38 13.35 -4.00
C PHE A 220 10.07 14.10 -3.77
N TYR A 221 8.95 13.61 -4.31
CA TYR A 221 7.62 14.26 -4.19
C TYR A 221 6.61 13.36 -3.50
N GLY A 222 6.67 12.05 -3.73
CA GLY A 222 5.83 11.08 -3.02
C GLY A 222 6.24 10.95 -1.56
N ASN A 223 5.26 10.96 -0.67
CA ASN A 223 5.42 10.58 0.74
C ASN A 223 5.34 9.06 0.91
N ASP A 224 5.66 8.55 2.10
CA ASP A 224 5.69 7.10 2.41
C ASP A 224 4.33 6.41 2.17
N TYR A 225 3.24 7.18 2.22
CA TYR A 225 1.87 6.71 1.99
C TYR A 225 1.35 6.96 0.57
N SER A 226 2.16 7.56 -0.31
CA SER A 226 1.75 7.92 -1.66
C SER A 226 1.51 6.68 -2.50
N ARG A 227 0.49 6.74 -3.36
CA ARG A 227 0.10 5.66 -4.25
C ARG A 227 -0.20 6.18 -5.65
N VAL A 228 -0.13 5.30 -6.64
CA VAL A 228 -0.59 5.61 -8.00
C VAL A 228 -2.10 5.84 -8.00
N ASN A 229 -2.58 6.79 -8.80
CA ASN A 229 -4.02 7.02 -9.00
C ASN A 229 -4.61 6.08 -10.07
N THR A 230 -3.77 5.35 -10.80
CA THR A 230 -4.17 4.42 -11.86
C THR A 230 -4.04 3.00 -11.36
N SER A 231 -4.93 2.10 -11.80
CA SER A 231 -4.81 0.66 -11.54
C SER A 231 -3.43 0.13 -11.91
N GLU A 232 -2.91 -0.82 -11.13
CA GLU A 232 -1.49 -1.22 -11.17
C GLU A 232 -0.99 -1.55 -12.57
N ILE A 233 -1.77 -2.29 -13.37
CA ILE A 233 -1.39 -2.70 -14.73
C ILE A 233 -1.04 -1.47 -15.60
N GLY A 234 -1.74 -0.35 -15.40
CA GLY A 234 -1.51 0.87 -16.18
C GLY A 234 -0.26 1.66 -15.78
N TYR A 235 0.32 1.38 -14.60
CA TYR A 235 1.50 2.10 -14.08
C TYR A 235 2.71 1.18 -13.81
N ARG A 236 2.56 -0.12 -14.08
CA ARG A 236 3.58 -1.14 -13.89
C ARG A 236 4.77 -0.93 -14.84
N ILE A 237 5.99 -0.99 -14.28
CA ILE A 237 7.25 -0.82 -15.04
C ILE A 237 7.79 -2.17 -15.56
N ARG A 238 7.42 -3.28 -14.90
CA ARG A 238 7.91 -4.63 -15.21
C ARG A 238 6.78 -5.64 -15.13
N ASP A 239 6.71 -6.55 -16.10
CA ASP A 239 5.82 -7.71 -16.01
C ASP A 239 6.24 -8.63 -14.86
N LYS A 240 5.30 -8.92 -13.95
CA LYS A 240 5.52 -9.79 -12.79
C LYS A 240 5.00 -11.19 -13.13
N THR A 241 5.84 -12.22 -13.10
CA THR A 241 5.49 -13.62 -13.43
C THR A 241 5.51 -14.53 -12.18
N GLY A 242 4.63 -15.55 -12.13
CA GLY A 242 4.53 -16.54 -11.03
C GLY A 242 3.15 -16.61 -10.33
N THR A 243 2.93 -17.59 -9.43
CA THR A 243 1.67 -17.83 -8.69
C THR A 243 1.63 -17.25 -7.27
N TRP A 244 2.78 -16.74 -6.80
CA TRP A 244 2.91 -15.85 -5.63
C TRP A 244 3.19 -14.40 -6.07
N THR A 245 2.77 -14.09 -7.29
CA THR A 245 2.81 -12.75 -7.84
C THR A 245 1.90 -11.87 -7.01
N ARG A 246 2.52 -10.84 -6.44
CA ARG A 246 1.88 -9.66 -5.86
C ARG A 246 0.43 -9.52 -6.39
N PRO A 247 -0.61 -9.64 -5.54
CA PRO A 247 -1.94 -9.17 -5.88
C PRO A 247 -1.75 -7.81 -6.53
N ASN A 248 -2.36 -7.64 -7.70
CA ASN A 248 -2.45 -6.33 -8.33
C ASN A 248 -2.88 -5.34 -7.22
N GLU A 249 -2.27 -4.17 -7.13
CA GLU A 249 -2.63 -3.21 -6.10
C GLU A 249 -3.28 -2.07 -6.84
N ASP A 250 -4.62 -1.96 -6.78
CA ASP A 250 -5.38 -0.91 -7.50
C ASP A 250 -4.70 0.46 -7.37
N HIS A 251 -4.06 0.69 -6.22
CA HIS A 251 -3.18 1.82 -5.98
C HIS A 251 -1.83 1.36 -5.40
N THR A 252 -0.91 0.97 -6.30
CA THR A 252 0.51 0.67 -6.01
C THR A 252 1.18 1.77 -5.19
N PRO A 253 1.79 1.46 -4.04
CA PRO A 253 2.44 2.43 -3.19
C PRO A 253 3.81 2.84 -3.74
N LYS A 254 4.28 4.01 -3.30
CA LYS A 254 5.59 4.59 -3.64
C LYS A 254 6.73 3.59 -3.52
N ARG A 255 6.80 2.88 -2.39
CA ARG A 255 7.89 1.94 -2.08
C ARG A 255 8.10 0.91 -3.19
N ASP A 256 7.00 0.44 -3.76
CA ASP A 256 7.01 -0.59 -4.77
C ASP A 256 7.38 -0.06 -6.15
N ILE A 257 7.00 1.18 -6.46
CA ILE A 257 7.49 1.87 -7.65
C ILE A 257 9.00 2.07 -7.56
N LEU A 258 9.51 2.46 -6.39
CA LEU A 258 10.95 2.60 -6.16
C LEU A 258 11.65 1.25 -6.32
N GLN A 259 11.11 0.18 -5.73
CA GLN A 259 11.66 -1.16 -5.90
C GLN A 259 11.75 -1.57 -7.37
N ASP A 260 10.69 -1.32 -8.16
CA ASP A 260 10.68 -1.62 -9.60
C ASP A 260 11.73 -0.78 -10.35
N ILE A 261 11.85 0.52 -10.06
CA ILE A 261 12.88 1.40 -10.63
C ILE A 261 14.29 0.87 -10.35
N TYR A 262 14.60 0.55 -9.10
CA TYR A 262 15.93 0.03 -8.72
C TYR A 262 16.19 -1.35 -9.34
N THR A 263 15.16 -2.20 -9.45
CA THR A 263 15.33 -3.52 -10.06
C THR A 263 15.59 -3.43 -11.57
N VAL A 264 14.93 -2.51 -12.27
CA VAL A 264 15.22 -2.21 -13.69
C VAL A 264 16.69 -1.83 -13.87
N VAL A 265 17.21 -0.96 -13.00
CA VAL A 265 18.63 -0.56 -13.09
C VAL A 265 19.55 -1.74 -12.78
N LYS A 266 19.30 -2.47 -11.68
CA LYS A 266 20.12 -3.61 -11.29
C LYS A 266 20.22 -4.67 -12.38
N GLU A 267 19.11 -5.01 -13.02
CA GLU A 267 19.07 -6.09 -14.01
C GLU A 267 19.43 -5.61 -15.42
N GLY A 268 19.11 -4.36 -15.78
CA GLY A 268 19.20 -3.87 -17.15
C GLY A 268 20.38 -2.94 -17.44
N CYS A 269 20.88 -2.19 -16.46
CA CYS A 269 21.92 -1.17 -16.67
C CYS A 269 22.73 -0.88 -15.40
N TYR A 270 23.16 -1.94 -14.70
CA TYR A 270 23.91 -1.84 -13.45
C TYR A 270 25.14 -0.93 -13.60
N GLY A 271 25.33 0.00 -12.67
CA GLY A 271 26.46 0.93 -12.67
C GLY A 271 26.39 2.05 -13.72
N CYS A 272 25.31 2.16 -14.51
CA CYS A 272 25.14 3.21 -15.51
C CYS A 272 24.56 4.52 -14.97
N VAL A 273 24.23 4.61 -13.67
CA VAL A 273 23.60 5.80 -13.08
C VAL A 273 24.61 6.61 -12.26
N ARG A 274 24.55 7.94 -12.38
CA ARG A 274 25.21 8.89 -11.48
C ARG A 274 24.24 9.89 -10.88
N CYS A 275 24.32 10.05 -9.57
CA CYS A 275 23.52 10.98 -8.80
C CYS A 275 24.34 12.24 -8.45
N ASN A 276 23.65 13.27 -7.99
CA ASN A 276 24.23 14.59 -7.72
C ASN A 276 24.91 15.23 -8.94
N ILE A 277 24.53 14.86 -10.16
CA ILE A 277 25.07 15.41 -11.39
C ILE A 277 24.05 16.37 -11.99
N ASN A 278 24.36 17.66 -11.99
CA ASN A 278 23.57 18.68 -12.65
C ASN A 278 23.99 18.78 -14.12
N VAL A 279 23.09 18.52 -15.06
CA VAL A 279 23.32 18.80 -16.48
C VAL A 279 23.01 20.27 -16.71
N GLU A 280 24.04 21.06 -17.03
CA GLU A 280 23.94 22.53 -17.12
C GLU A 280 23.69 23.00 -18.55
N LYS A 281 24.30 22.32 -19.52
CA LYS A 281 24.24 22.72 -20.92
C LYS A 281 24.43 21.52 -21.85
N VAL A 282 23.77 21.55 -23.00
CA VAL A 282 23.93 20.58 -24.08
C VAL A 282 24.18 21.33 -25.38
N ASP A 283 25.35 21.14 -25.97
CA ASP A 283 25.76 21.76 -27.23
C ASP A 283 25.72 20.72 -28.35
N LYS A 284 24.91 20.95 -29.38
CA LYS A 284 24.93 20.14 -30.61
C LYS A 284 26.12 20.54 -31.47
N LYS A 285 26.89 19.57 -31.92
CA LYS A 285 28.07 19.77 -32.76
C LYS A 285 27.74 19.66 -34.25
N PRO A 286 28.58 20.23 -35.14
CA PRO A 286 28.35 20.19 -36.58
C PRO A 286 28.27 18.78 -37.18
N ASP A 287 28.95 17.81 -36.56
CA ASP A 287 28.94 16.39 -36.97
C ASP A 287 27.69 15.62 -36.50
N GLY A 288 26.75 16.31 -35.85
CA GLY A 288 25.51 15.71 -35.33
C GLY A 288 25.63 15.12 -33.92
N THR A 289 26.82 15.08 -33.33
CA THR A 289 27.03 14.65 -31.94
C THR A 289 26.71 15.77 -30.94
N TYR A 290 26.85 15.48 -29.66
CA TYR A 290 26.55 16.40 -28.56
C TYR A 290 27.71 16.46 -27.56
N GLU A 291 27.96 17.65 -27.02
CA GLU A 291 28.71 17.83 -25.79
C GLU A 291 27.75 18.19 -24.65
N VAL A 292 27.77 17.38 -23.59
CA VAL A 292 26.97 17.56 -22.39
C VAL A 292 27.86 18.08 -21.28
N HIS A 293 27.60 19.29 -20.82
CA HIS A 293 28.32 19.92 -19.72
C HIS A 293 27.60 19.64 -18.41
N VAL A 294 28.34 19.06 -17.47
CA VAL A 294 27.78 18.58 -16.21
C VAL A 294 28.60 19.05 -15.03
N LYS A 295 27.92 19.26 -13.91
CA LYS A 295 28.52 19.68 -12.64
C LYS A 295 28.13 18.73 -11.54
N ASN A 296 29.12 18.14 -10.87
CA ASN A 296 28.88 17.37 -9.67
C ASN A 296 28.52 18.34 -8.53
N LYS A 297 27.33 18.20 -7.95
CA LYS A 297 26.81 19.07 -6.89
C LYS A 297 27.45 18.83 -5.53
N LYS A 298 28.02 17.65 -5.29
CA LYS A 298 28.75 17.35 -4.06
C LYS A 298 30.13 17.99 -4.07
N THR A 299 30.85 17.90 -5.19
CA THR A 299 32.26 18.31 -5.29
C THR A 299 32.47 19.64 -6.00
N GLY A 300 31.47 20.14 -6.73
CA GLY A 300 31.59 21.30 -7.62
C GLY A 300 32.34 21.02 -8.92
N LYS A 301 32.90 19.81 -9.11
CA LYS A 301 33.69 19.45 -10.28
C LYS A 301 32.84 19.46 -11.55
N GLU A 302 33.35 20.14 -12.57
CA GLU A 302 32.76 20.19 -13.91
C GLU A 302 33.39 19.12 -14.81
N ASN A 303 32.57 18.52 -15.66
CA ASN A 303 33.02 17.56 -16.68
C ASN A 303 32.22 17.78 -17.97
N THR A 304 32.78 17.32 -19.09
CA THR A 304 32.10 17.32 -20.39
C THR A 304 32.03 15.89 -20.91
N ILE A 305 30.86 15.48 -21.39
CA ILE A 305 30.61 14.15 -21.95
C ILE A 305 30.30 14.31 -23.44
N LYS A 306 31.02 13.58 -24.30
CA LYS A 306 30.68 13.46 -25.71
C LYS A 306 29.62 12.38 -25.89
N ALA A 307 28.55 12.69 -26.62
CA ALA A 307 27.43 11.78 -26.80
C ALA A 307 26.92 11.76 -28.24
N GLY A 308 26.53 10.58 -28.74
CA GLY A 308 25.81 10.46 -30.01
C GLY A 308 24.38 10.98 -29.92
N THR A 309 23.75 10.86 -28.76
CA THR A 309 22.38 11.33 -28.50
C THR A 309 22.22 11.77 -27.04
N VAL A 310 21.34 12.74 -26.81
CA VAL A 310 20.92 13.14 -25.45
C VAL A 310 19.41 13.00 -25.33
N SER A 311 18.95 12.34 -24.27
CA SER A 311 17.54 12.08 -24.02
C SER A 311 17.10 12.65 -22.67
N PHE A 312 16.06 13.47 -22.68
CA PHE A 312 15.59 14.19 -21.49
C PHE A 312 14.36 13.54 -20.88
N HIS A 313 14.52 12.99 -19.68
CA HIS A 313 13.45 12.42 -18.83
C HIS A 313 13.22 13.28 -17.60
N VAL A 314 13.21 14.59 -17.82
CA VAL A 314 12.98 15.57 -16.77
C VAL A 314 11.48 15.70 -16.51
N ASN A 315 11.10 15.73 -15.24
CA ASN A 315 9.70 15.94 -14.86
C ASN A 315 9.23 17.33 -15.34
N ARG A 316 8.20 17.34 -16.19
CA ARG A 316 7.55 18.58 -16.70
C ARG A 316 6.17 18.83 -16.12
N ARG A 317 5.56 17.85 -15.43
CA ARG A 317 4.15 17.90 -15.02
C ARG A 317 3.97 18.33 -13.57
N ILE A 318 4.78 17.78 -12.67
CA ILE A 318 4.77 18.20 -11.27
C ILE A 318 5.83 19.29 -11.19
N GLY A 319 5.38 20.53 -11.39
CA GLY A 319 6.23 21.71 -11.41
C GLY A 319 7.02 21.91 -10.10
N LYS A 320 7.75 23.02 -10.03
CA LYS A 320 8.35 23.43 -8.75
C LYS A 320 7.26 23.57 -7.68
N ARG A 321 7.62 23.27 -6.43
CA ARG A 321 6.76 23.57 -5.28
C ARG A 321 6.23 24.99 -5.41
N ARG A 322 4.91 25.15 -5.34
CA ARG A 322 4.30 26.47 -5.26
C ARG A 322 4.42 26.94 -3.82
N GLU A 323 5.12 28.04 -3.62
CA GLU A 323 5.10 28.73 -2.34
C GLU A 323 3.85 29.58 -2.33
N VAL A 324 2.89 29.18 -1.50
CA VAL A 324 1.64 29.90 -1.29
C VAL A 324 1.88 30.88 -0.15
N ASP A 325 1.67 32.15 -0.43
CA ASP A 325 1.60 33.23 0.56
C ASP A 325 0.18 33.81 0.53
N TRP A 326 -0.29 34.29 1.68
CA TRP A 326 -1.60 34.90 1.82
C TRP A 326 -1.54 36.04 2.84
N ASP A 327 -2.52 36.93 2.80
CA ASP A 327 -2.58 38.07 3.70
C ASP A 327 -2.53 37.61 5.16
N ASN A 328 -1.55 38.13 5.90
CA ASN A 328 -1.25 37.79 7.29
C ASN A 328 -0.82 36.33 7.53
N SER A 329 -0.29 35.61 6.52
CA SER A 329 0.29 34.26 6.69
C SER A 329 1.31 34.18 7.83
N LYS A 330 2.12 35.23 8.01
CA LYS A 330 3.11 35.36 9.09
C LYS A 330 2.52 35.44 10.49
N ALA A 331 1.23 35.78 10.62
CA ALA A 331 0.53 35.81 11.91
C ALA A 331 -0.03 34.43 12.30
N PHE A 332 0.01 33.45 11.41
CA PHE A 332 -0.39 32.09 11.72
C PHE A 332 0.61 31.47 12.69
N ALA A 333 0.17 31.21 13.92
CA ALA A 333 1.01 30.66 14.99
C ALA A 333 1.16 29.12 14.93
N GLY A 334 0.42 28.45 14.04
CA GLY A 334 0.50 27.02 13.84
C GLY A 334 1.63 26.59 12.89
N ASN A 335 1.82 25.28 12.75
CA ASN A 335 2.78 24.72 11.81
C ASN A 335 2.25 24.81 10.37
N ILE A 336 3.05 25.33 9.45
CA ILE A 336 2.77 25.32 8.00
C ILE A 336 3.64 24.25 7.35
N CYS A 337 3.00 23.36 6.60
CA CYS A 337 3.66 22.29 5.86
C CYS A 337 3.06 22.18 4.46
N TYR A 338 3.89 21.99 3.44
CA TYR A 338 3.46 21.90 2.05
C TYR A 338 3.08 20.47 1.60
N GLY A 339 3.36 19.47 2.44
CA GLY A 339 3.01 18.07 2.17
C GLY A 339 3.84 17.42 1.07
N TYR A 340 5.01 17.97 0.74
CA TYR A 340 5.91 17.42 -0.28
C TYR A 340 6.79 16.32 0.32
N GLY A 341 6.77 15.13 -0.29
CA GLY A 341 7.49 13.98 0.27
C GLY A 341 7.09 13.75 1.73
N ASN A 342 8.05 13.42 2.59
CA ASN A 342 7.78 13.11 4.00
C ASN A 342 7.74 14.33 4.94
N GLU A 343 7.48 15.54 4.43
CA GLU A 343 7.43 16.76 5.26
C GLU A 343 6.44 16.66 6.44
N VAL A 344 5.35 15.89 6.28
CA VAL A 344 4.33 15.68 7.32
C VAL A 344 4.63 14.56 8.30
N LYS A 345 5.65 13.71 8.04
CA LYS A 345 5.84 12.44 8.77
C LYS A 345 6.06 12.63 10.27
N ASP A 346 6.79 13.68 10.63
CA ASP A 346 7.15 13.97 12.02
C ASP A 346 6.26 15.06 12.64
N LEU A 347 5.18 15.46 11.97
CA LEU A 347 4.22 16.40 12.52
C LEU A 347 3.28 15.66 13.47
N ASP A 348 3.31 16.06 14.74
CA ASP A 348 2.26 15.70 15.67
C ASP A 348 1.01 16.54 15.38
N PHE A 349 -0.05 15.91 14.89
CA PHE A 349 -1.33 16.56 14.59
C PHE A 349 -2.52 15.89 15.29
N TRP A 350 -2.29 14.91 16.15
CA TRP A 350 -3.34 14.28 16.95
C TRP A 350 -3.95 15.30 17.92
N ASP A 351 -5.28 15.30 18.03
CA ASP A 351 -6.06 16.24 18.85
C ASP A 351 -5.87 17.73 18.48
N LYS A 352 -5.40 18.02 17.27
CA LYS A 352 -5.23 19.40 16.76
C LYS A 352 -6.28 19.76 15.71
N GLU A 353 -6.54 21.05 15.59
CA GLU A 353 -7.32 21.60 14.49
C GLU A 353 -6.43 21.71 13.25
N VAL A 354 -6.68 20.84 12.26
CA VAL A 354 -5.88 20.75 11.03
C VAL A 354 -6.67 21.29 9.85
N ILE A 355 -6.05 22.17 9.06
CA ILE A 355 -6.59 22.68 7.80
C ILE A 355 -5.72 22.17 6.66
N VAL A 356 -6.36 21.53 5.67
CA VAL A 356 -5.72 21.11 4.42
C VAL A 356 -6.27 21.97 3.28
N VAL A 357 -5.37 22.65 2.56
CA VAL A 357 -5.68 23.47 1.39
C VAL A 357 -5.14 22.75 0.16
N GLY A 358 -6.02 22.32 -0.74
CA GLY A 358 -5.71 21.48 -1.91
C GLY A 358 -6.21 22.04 -3.22
#